data_AF-A0A0W4ZMI8-F1
#
_entry.id   AF-A0A0W4ZMI8-F1
#
_cell.length_a   1.000
_cell.length_b   1.000
_cell.length_c   1.000
_cell.angle_alpha   90.00
_cell.angle_beta   90.00
_cell.angle_gamma   90.00
#
_symmetry.space_group_name_H-M   'P 1'
#
loop_
_entity.id
_entity.type
_entity.pdbx_description
1 polymer ?
#
loop_
_entity_poly.entity_id
_entity_poly.type
_entity_poly.pdbx_seq_one_letter_code
_entity_poly.pdbx_strand_id
1 'polypeptide(L)'
;MSDLTKIFFEYSNKHNISIPETKKNIQKKNREDLFIKEAYQIFKHIKELKKFLTDIRHAYLNIESRESIDFQSFNKQNTSVLSCRGLKTLSDKQREEIDTKSRIIIKQSRERILKLENLEKNKKAQRKKTIIFTLFFQDSSKKIKEELISEHRNCITWFLNKKLKDVSLIHEQQQRIKLQHQIEKNKRIINSANILSIQANKQSQDALIFNLNTNLSKEQIQVLDTENNEIYEYFQSTLDQVRSVQKSLSEISKIQTELASHIEEQSYITNKLHEEVLYTSELIKSGSTQLIHTKKINKTSSRFITWFLLISSSILLLLDWYN
;
A
#
# COMPACT_ATOMS: atom_id res chain seq x y z
N MET A 1 -1.12 1.17 38.12
CA MET A 1 -1.41 2.57 37.75
C MET A 1 -2.90 2.76 37.83
N SER A 2 -3.37 3.62 38.73
CA SER A 2 -4.78 3.90 38.96
C SER A 2 -5.42 4.43 37.68
N ASP A 3 -6.59 3.89 37.37
CA ASP A 3 -7.34 4.15 36.14
C ASP A 3 -7.92 5.57 36.20
N LEU A 4 -7.08 6.57 35.89
CA LEU A 4 -7.36 8.01 35.94
C LEU A 4 -8.66 8.38 35.22
N THR A 5 -9.04 7.58 34.23
CA THR A 5 -10.30 7.64 33.51
C THR A 5 -11.51 7.53 34.44
N LYS A 6 -11.51 6.60 35.41
CA LYS A 6 -12.64 6.40 36.33
C LYS A 6 -12.78 7.56 37.31
N ILE A 7 -11.66 8.02 37.88
CA ILE A 7 -11.62 9.17 38.81
C ILE A 7 -12.12 10.43 38.09
N PHE A 8 -11.74 10.63 36.83
CA PHE A 8 -12.20 11.76 36.03
C PHE A 8 -13.72 11.72 35.78
N PHE A 9 -14.28 10.56 35.43
CA PHE A 9 -15.73 10.43 35.21
C PHE A 9 -16.54 10.58 36.50
N GLU A 10 -16.01 10.09 37.62
CA GLU A 10 -16.61 10.26 38.95
C GLU A 10 -16.65 11.74 39.36
N TYR A 11 -15.55 12.47 39.13
CA TYR A 11 -15.48 13.91 39.37
C TYR A 11 -16.38 14.73 38.44
N SER A 12 -16.47 14.34 37.16
CA SER A 12 -17.31 15.03 36.17
C SER A 12 -18.80 14.89 36.47
N ASN A 13 -19.24 13.70 36.90
CA ASN A 13 -20.65 13.45 37.29
C ASN A 13 -21.00 14.19 38.58
N LYS A 14 -20.08 14.25 39.55
CA LYS A 14 -20.28 14.98 40.81
C LYS A 14 -20.49 16.48 40.62
N HIS A 15 -19.99 17.07 39.54
CA HIS A 15 -20.13 18.50 39.23
C HIS A 15 -21.24 18.85 38.22
N ASN A 16 -22.11 17.90 37.83
CA ASN A 16 -23.20 18.11 36.86
C ASN A 16 -22.73 18.88 35.60
N ILE A 17 -21.52 18.59 35.14
CA ILE A 17 -21.01 19.13 33.88
C ILE A 17 -21.66 18.29 32.78
N SER A 18 -22.90 18.63 32.44
CA SER A 18 -23.59 18.07 31.27
C SER A 18 -22.79 18.47 30.04
N ILE A 19 -22.01 17.52 29.52
CA ILE A 19 -21.43 17.59 28.18
C ILE A 19 -22.64 17.58 27.24
N PRO A 20 -22.89 18.66 26.46
CA PRO A 20 -24.06 18.70 25.60
C PRO A 20 -23.97 17.54 24.60
N GLU A 21 -24.92 16.60 24.69
CA GLU A 21 -25.02 15.49 23.76
C GLU A 21 -25.08 16.03 22.33
N THR A 22 -24.05 15.71 21.56
CA THR A 22 -23.83 16.13 20.18
C THR A 22 -24.74 15.35 19.22
N LYS A 23 -26.06 15.34 19.45
CA LYS A 23 -27.02 14.63 18.58
C LYS A 23 -27.13 15.21 17.16
N LYS A 24 -26.58 16.41 16.89
CA LYS A 24 -26.55 17.02 15.54
C LYS A 24 -25.43 16.51 14.61
N ASN A 25 -24.56 15.59 15.02
CA ASN A 25 -23.34 15.24 14.27
C ASN A 25 -23.33 13.86 13.58
N ILE A 26 -24.44 13.12 13.58
CA ILE A 26 -24.48 11.72 13.12
C ILE A 26 -24.44 11.60 11.58
N GLN A 27 -25.07 12.54 10.85
CA GLN A 27 -25.06 12.51 9.38
C GLN A 27 -23.72 12.96 8.75
N LYS A 28 -22.97 13.84 9.42
CA LYS A 28 -21.63 14.26 8.97
C LYS A 28 -20.59 13.16 9.23
N LYS A 29 -20.70 12.47 10.38
CA LYS A 29 -19.88 11.32 10.76
C LYS A 29 -19.95 10.16 9.75
N ASN A 30 -21.14 9.82 9.25
CA ASN A 30 -21.31 8.74 8.27
C ASN A 30 -20.53 8.95 6.95
N ARG A 31 -20.36 10.21 6.50
CA ARG A 31 -19.57 10.50 5.28
C ARG A 31 -18.08 10.53 5.54
N GLU A 32 -17.66 10.95 6.73
CA GLU A 32 -16.27 10.94 7.15
C GLU A 32 -15.76 9.51 7.37
N ASP A 33 -16.66 8.62 7.82
CA ASP A 33 -16.39 7.20 7.97
C ASP A 33 -16.24 6.48 6.62
N LEU A 34 -16.89 6.91 5.53
CA LEU A 34 -16.76 6.26 4.21
C LEU A 34 -15.32 6.34 3.69
N PHE A 35 -14.69 7.53 3.75
CA PHE A 35 -13.29 7.69 3.33
C PHE A 35 -12.37 6.79 4.15
N ILE A 36 -12.56 6.79 5.48
CA ILE A 36 -11.71 6.03 6.41
C ILE A 36 -11.93 4.53 6.19
N LYS A 37 -13.16 4.07 5.99
CA LYS A 37 -13.50 2.68 5.65
C LYS A 37 -12.81 2.23 4.36
N GLU A 38 -12.89 3.03 3.30
CA GLU A 38 -12.19 2.75 2.04
C GLU A 38 -10.67 2.70 2.24
N ALA A 39 -10.10 3.66 2.97
CA ALA A 39 -8.67 3.67 3.28
C ALA A 39 -8.23 2.41 4.06
N TYR A 40 -9.01 1.97 5.04
CA TYR A 40 -8.75 0.73 5.77
C TYR A 40 -8.87 -0.51 4.89
N GLN A 41 -9.84 -0.57 3.98
CA GLN A 41 -9.96 -1.68 3.03
C GLN A 41 -8.74 -1.75 2.10
N ILE A 42 -8.32 -0.61 1.55
CA ILE A 42 -7.10 -0.53 0.73
C ILE A 42 -5.89 -1.01 1.54
N PHE A 43 -5.72 -0.51 2.77
CA PHE A 43 -4.64 -0.95 3.64
C PHE A 43 -4.67 -2.45 3.91
N LYS A 44 -5.86 -3.03 4.13
CA LYS A 44 -6.04 -4.47 4.33
C LYS A 44 -5.53 -5.25 3.11
N HIS A 45 -5.94 -4.87 1.89
CA HIS A 45 -5.46 -5.52 0.67
C HIS A 45 -3.95 -5.40 0.48
N ILE A 46 -3.37 -4.22 0.73
CA ILE A 46 -1.91 -4.01 0.65
C ILE A 46 -1.19 -4.90 1.67
N LYS A 47 -1.70 -5.00 2.90
CA LYS A 47 -1.12 -5.81 3.96
C LYS A 47 -1.22 -7.31 3.66
N GLU A 48 -2.36 -7.77 3.14
CA GLU A 48 -2.57 -9.15 2.71
C GLU A 48 -1.64 -9.51 1.56
N LEU A 49 -1.54 -8.65 0.53
CA LEU A 49 -0.61 -8.85 -0.57
C LEU A 49 0.85 -8.91 -0.10
N LYS A 50 1.25 -8.02 0.82
CA LYS A 50 2.60 -8.04 1.40
C LYS A 50 2.92 -9.39 2.03
N LYS A 51 2.02 -9.88 2.88
CA LYS A 51 2.18 -11.18 3.56
C LYS A 51 2.25 -12.31 2.55
N PHE A 52 1.30 -12.34 1.61
CA PHE A 52 1.27 -13.34 0.56
C PHE A 52 2.59 -13.39 -0.22
N LEU A 53 3.10 -12.24 -0.70
CA LEU A 53 4.36 -12.17 -1.44
C LEU A 53 5.57 -12.62 -0.59
N THR A 54 5.60 -12.30 0.71
CA THR A 54 6.68 -12.77 1.58
C THR A 54 6.61 -14.27 1.84
N ASP A 55 5.41 -14.81 2.00
CA ASP A 55 5.19 -16.23 2.32
C ASP A 55 5.55 -17.12 1.12
N ILE A 56 5.18 -16.71 -0.10
CA ILE A 56 5.49 -17.47 -1.31
C ILE A 56 6.94 -17.32 -1.77
N ARG A 57 7.71 -16.37 -1.22
CA ARG A 57 9.04 -15.98 -1.72
C ARG A 57 9.95 -17.18 -1.97
N HIS A 58 10.01 -18.12 -1.01
CA HIS A 58 10.87 -19.30 -1.15
C HIS A 58 10.41 -20.23 -2.29
N ALA A 59 9.11 -20.55 -2.36
CA ALA A 59 8.57 -21.42 -3.41
C ALA A 59 8.57 -20.76 -4.81
N TYR A 60 8.43 -19.43 -4.85
CA TYR A 60 8.46 -18.63 -6.06
C TYR A 60 9.86 -18.56 -6.66
N LEU A 61 10.89 -18.32 -5.84
CA LEU A 61 12.28 -18.18 -6.28
C LEU A 61 12.97 -19.52 -6.58
N ASN A 62 12.47 -20.63 -6.03
CA ASN A 62 13.09 -21.95 -6.22
C ASN A 62 12.75 -22.54 -7.61
N ILE A 63 13.56 -22.21 -8.61
CA ILE A 63 13.41 -22.67 -10.02
C ILE A 63 14.09 -24.03 -10.25
N GLU A 64 14.93 -24.49 -9.30
CA GLU A 64 15.72 -25.71 -9.43
C GLU A 64 14.99 -26.93 -8.85
N SER A 65 14.21 -27.65 -9.66
CA SER A 65 14.02 -29.12 -9.55
C SER A 65 13.06 -29.68 -10.60
N ARG A 66 13.57 -29.80 -11.84
CA ARG A 66 13.08 -30.55 -13.03
C ARG A 66 13.40 -29.65 -14.24
N GLU A 67 14.32 -29.92 -15.14
CA GLU A 67 15.15 -31.08 -15.41
C GLU A 67 16.61 -30.61 -15.52
N SER A 68 17.50 -31.14 -14.69
CA SER A 68 18.77 -31.57 -15.28
C SER A 68 18.38 -32.70 -16.20
N ILE A 69 18.56 -32.52 -17.51
CA ILE A 69 18.66 -33.67 -18.41
C ILE A 69 19.95 -34.38 -17.98
N ASP A 70 19.82 -35.24 -16.97
CA ASP A 70 20.86 -36.22 -16.64
C ASP A 70 20.79 -37.28 -17.73
N PHE A 71 21.63 -37.13 -18.75
CA PHE A 71 21.91 -38.18 -19.74
C PHE A 71 22.70 -39.36 -19.14
N GLN A 72 22.66 -39.55 -17.82
CA GLN A 72 23.55 -40.45 -17.11
C GLN A 72 22.88 -41.07 -15.86
N SER A 73 21.73 -41.72 -16.03
CA SER A 73 21.30 -42.69 -15.01
C SER A 73 20.41 -43.82 -15.54
N PHE A 74 21.00 -44.70 -16.34
CA PHE A 74 20.61 -46.11 -16.37
C PHE A 74 21.28 -46.84 -15.20
N ASN A 75 20.84 -46.60 -13.96
CA ASN A 75 20.84 -47.58 -12.84
C ASN A 75 20.60 -46.91 -11.50
N LYS A 76 19.41 -47.09 -10.93
CA LYS A 76 19.23 -47.81 -9.66
C LYS A 76 17.77 -47.78 -9.23
N GLN A 77 17.28 -48.98 -8.93
CA GLN A 77 16.00 -49.22 -8.29
C GLN A 77 16.00 -48.76 -6.82
N ASN A 78 14.77 -48.54 -6.33
CA ASN A 78 14.34 -48.54 -4.92
C ASN A 78 14.55 -47.26 -4.10
N THR A 79 13.47 -46.53 -3.82
CA THR A 79 12.83 -46.52 -2.48
C THR A 79 11.63 -45.57 -2.44
N SER A 80 10.73 -45.92 -1.53
CA SER A 80 9.31 -45.59 -1.45
C SER A 80 8.97 -44.40 -0.54
N VAL A 81 7.69 -44.02 -0.61
CA VAL A 81 6.81 -43.50 0.46
C VAL A 81 6.41 -42.02 0.36
N LEU A 82 5.10 -41.88 0.12
CA LEU A 82 4.23 -40.72 0.23
C LEU A 82 4.49 -39.84 1.46
N SER A 83 4.69 -38.54 1.23
CA SER A 83 4.28 -37.49 2.17
C SER A 83 3.91 -36.21 1.41
N CYS A 84 2.62 -35.94 1.31
CA CYS A 84 2.04 -34.79 0.59
C CYS A 84 2.07 -33.49 1.42
N ARG A 85 3.23 -33.15 2.02
CA ARG A 85 3.40 -31.95 2.88
C ARG A 85 4.49 -30.97 2.39
N GLY A 86 5.04 -31.18 1.20
CA GLY A 86 6.21 -30.46 0.69
C GLY A 86 6.21 -30.26 -0.83
N LEU A 87 5.38 -29.36 -1.35
CA LEU A 87 5.64 -28.77 -2.66
C LEU A 87 6.75 -27.72 -2.51
N LYS A 88 7.98 -28.12 -2.84
CA LYS A 88 9.22 -27.31 -2.79
C LYS A 88 9.30 -26.24 -3.89
N THR A 89 8.43 -26.30 -4.90
CA THR A 89 8.49 -25.48 -6.11
C THR A 89 7.08 -25.20 -6.66
N LEU A 90 6.87 -24.01 -7.23
CA LEU A 90 5.66 -23.63 -7.97
C LEU A 90 5.85 -23.91 -9.47
N SER A 91 4.78 -24.26 -10.19
CA SER A 91 4.84 -24.35 -11.66
C SER A 91 5.02 -22.96 -12.28
N ASP A 92 5.69 -22.88 -13.43
CA ASP A 92 5.89 -21.61 -14.14
C ASP A 92 4.58 -20.90 -14.48
N LYS A 93 3.51 -21.66 -14.81
CA LYS A 93 2.16 -21.12 -15.03
C LYS A 93 1.57 -20.50 -13.76
N GLN A 94 1.76 -21.15 -12.61
CA GLN A 94 1.28 -20.64 -11.31
C GLN A 94 2.04 -19.37 -10.90
N ARG A 95 3.35 -19.31 -11.18
CA ARG A 95 4.16 -18.11 -10.94
C ARG A 95 3.67 -16.93 -11.78
N GLU A 96 3.35 -17.16 -13.05
CA GLU A 96 2.80 -16.12 -13.93
C GLU A 96 1.39 -15.66 -13.48
N GLU A 97 0.55 -16.58 -13.02
CA GLU A 97 -0.75 -16.23 -12.44
C GLU A 97 -0.59 -15.39 -11.16
N ILE A 98 0.41 -15.70 -10.33
CA ILE A 98 0.77 -14.91 -9.16
C ILE A 98 1.23 -13.50 -9.57
N ASP A 99 2.11 -13.39 -10.57
CA ASP A 99 2.63 -12.12 -11.06
C ASP A 99 1.51 -11.23 -11.62
N THR A 100 0.60 -11.81 -12.39
CA THR A 100 -0.55 -11.10 -12.98
C THR A 100 -1.53 -10.64 -11.90
N LYS A 101 -1.92 -11.51 -10.96
CA LYS A 101 -2.80 -11.14 -9.84
C LYS A 101 -2.19 -10.06 -8.95
N SER A 102 -0.91 -10.21 -8.59
CA SER A 102 -0.20 -9.23 -7.75
C SER A 102 -0.15 -7.86 -8.41
N ARG A 103 0.12 -7.81 -9.73
CA ARG A 103 0.09 -6.58 -10.53
C ARG A 103 -1.30 -5.93 -10.54
N ILE A 104 -2.36 -6.71 -10.74
CA ILE A 104 -3.73 -6.22 -10.75
C ILE A 104 -4.06 -5.58 -9.39
N ILE A 105 -3.72 -6.24 -8.27
CA ILE A 105 -3.97 -5.71 -6.93
C ILE A 105 -3.21 -4.39 -6.70
N ILE A 106 -1.95 -4.30 -7.14
CA ILE A 106 -1.15 -3.08 -7.02
C ILE A 106 -1.80 -1.93 -7.83
N LYS A 107 -2.19 -2.19 -9.09
CA LYS A 107 -2.86 -1.20 -9.95
C LYS A 107 -4.19 -0.74 -9.35
N GLN A 108 -5.05 -1.67 -8.95
CA GLN A 108 -6.33 -1.37 -8.33
C GLN A 108 -6.18 -0.58 -7.03
N SER A 109 -5.20 -0.94 -6.19
CA SER A 109 -4.92 -0.20 -4.95
C SER A 109 -4.50 1.24 -5.25
N ARG A 110 -3.61 1.45 -6.22
CA ARG A 110 -3.21 2.78 -6.68
C ARG A 110 -4.40 3.60 -7.18
N GLU A 111 -5.24 3.02 -8.05
CA GLU A 111 -6.42 3.70 -8.58
C GLU A 111 -7.42 4.09 -7.49
N ARG A 112 -7.65 3.21 -6.50
CA ARG A 112 -8.50 3.52 -5.35
C ARG A 112 -7.93 4.67 -4.52
N ILE A 113 -6.61 4.71 -4.31
CA ILE A 113 -5.96 5.84 -3.61
C ILE A 113 -6.12 7.13 -4.41
N LEU A 114 -5.89 7.12 -5.73
CA LEU A 114 -6.09 8.29 -6.59
C LEU A 114 -7.53 8.79 -6.56
N LYS A 115 -8.52 7.89 -6.53
CA LYS A 115 -9.93 8.25 -6.35
C LYS A 115 -10.15 8.97 -5.03
N LEU A 116 -9.59 8.47 -3.93
CA LEU A 116 -9.68 9.12 -2.61
C LEU A 116 -9.04 10.52 -2.60
N GLU A 117 -7.88 10.66 -3.24
CA GLU A 117 -7.19 11.95 -3.36
C GLU A 117 -7.99 12.95 -4.19
N ASN A 118 -8.53 12.53 -5.33
CA ASN A 118 -9.36 13.39 -6.18
C ASN A 118 -10.64 13.85 -5.46
N LEU A 119 -11.26 12.96 -4.68
CA LEU A 119 -12.41 13.33 -3.85
C LEU A 119 -12.05 14.42 -2.82
N GLU A 120 -10.87 14.35 -2.20
CA GLU A 120 -10.41 15.40 -1.28
C GLU A 120 -10.02 16.70 -2.00
N LYS A 121 -9.36 16.63 -3.17
CA LYS A 121 -9.07 17.80 -4.01
C LYS A 121 -10.35 18.53 -4.42
N ASN A 122 -11.37 17.78 -4.84
CA ASN A 122 -12.68 18.32 -5.22
C ASN A 122 -13.38 18.99 -4.03
N LYS A 123 -13.31 18.41 -2.83
CA LYS A 123 -13.83 19.05 -1.61
C LYS A 123 -13.09 20.35 -1.29
N LYS A 124 -11.76 20.38 -1.38
CA LYS A 124 -10.97 21.61 -1.19
C LYS A 124 -11.36 22.70 -2.21
N ALA A 125 -11.61 22.33 -3.47
CA ALA A 125 -12.04 23.26 -4.52
C ALA A 125 -13.47 23.80 -4.31
N GLN A 126 -14.43 22.93 -3.93
CA GLN A 126 -15.80 23.33 -3.62
C GLN A 126 -15.87 24.26 -2.41
N ARG A 127 -15.03 24.02 -1.39
CA ARG A 127 -14.90 24.91 -0.23
C ARG A 127 -14.52 26.33 -0.66
N LYS A 128 -13.53 26.48 -1.55
CA LYS A 128 -13.09 27.80 -2.04
C LYS A 128 -14.20 28.61 -2.72
N LYS A 129 -15.13 27.96 -3.44
CA LYS A 129 -16.29 28.63 -4.06
C LYS A 129 -17.34 29.09 -3.04
N THR A 130 -17.49 28.37 -1.93
CA THR A 130 -18.44 28.68 -0.85
C THR A 130 -17.98 29.85 0.04
N ILE A 131 -16.71 30.25 -0.07
CA ILE A 131 -16.10 31.35 0.71
C ILE A 131 -16.81 32.69 0.47
N ILE A 132 -17.34 32.95 -0.74
CA ILE A 132 -17.93 34.25 -1.08
C ILE A 132 -19.25 34.51 -0.32
N PHE A 133 -20.00 33.46 0.07
CA PHE A 133 -21.28 33.60 0.77
C PHE A 133 -21.16 33.49 2.30
N THR A 134 -20.09 32.88 2.82
CA THR A 134 -19.96 32.50 4.24
C THR A 134 -19.11 33.47 5.09
N LEU A 135 -18.59 34.53 4.49
CA LEU A 135 -17.72 35.52 5.16
C LEU A 135 -18.42 36.34 6.25
N PHE A 136 -19.76 36.33 6.32
CA PHE A 136 -20.54 37.14 7.27
C PHE A 136 -21.06 36.41 8.53
N PHE A 137 -21.07 35.07 8.61
CA PHE A 137 -21.71 34.35 9.74
C PHE A 137 -21.04 33.03 10.19
N GLN A 138 -19.86 32.65 9.66
CA GLN A 138 -19.31 31.30 9.88
C GLN A 138 -18.36 31.19 11.09
N ASP A 139 -18.77 30.37 12.06
CA ASP A 139 -18.04 29.95 13.26
C ASP A 139 -16.62 29.40 12.96
N SER A 140 -15.58 30.16 13.32
CA SER A 140 -14.16 29.91 13.03
C SER A 140 -13.69 28.52 13.49
N SER A 141 -14.28 27.99 14.57
CA SER A 141 -13.97 26.67 15.12
C SER A 141 -14.29 25.52 14.17
N LYS A 142 -15.39 25.62 13.39
CA LYS A 142 -15.79 24.56 12.44
C LYS A 142 -14.85 24.51 11.23
N LYS A 143 -14.36 25.67 10.79
CA LYS A 143 -13.39 25.79 9.69
C LYS A 143 -12.08 25.07 10.02
N ILE A 144 -11.53 25.32 11.20
CA ILE A 144 -10.27 24.69 11.65
C ILE A 144 -10.40 23.16 11.72
N LYS A 145 -11.51 22.64 12.26
CA LYS A 145 -11.74 21.19 12.34
C LYS A 145 -11.84 20.54 10.95
N GLU A 146 -12.50 21.20 10.02
CA GLU A 146 -12.66 20.70 8.65
C GLU A 146 -11.37 20.71 7.82
N GLU A 147 -10.50 21.69 8.09
CA GLU A 147 -9.15 21.80 7.55
C GLU A 147 -8.27 20.67 8.11
N LEU A 148 -8.21 20.53 9.43
CA LEU A 148 -7.49 19.45 10.10
C LEU A 148 -7.90 18.05 9.60
N ILE A 149 -9.19 17.81 9.37
CA ILE A 149 -9.68 16.54 8.81
C ILE A 149 -9.19 16.33 7.37
N SER A 150 -9.28 17.34 6.51
CA SER A 150 -8.79 17.20 5.13
C SER A 150 -7.29 16.96 5.07
N GLU A 151 -6.56 17.56 6.00
CA GLU A 151 -5.13 17.37 6.06
C GLU A 151 -4.74 16.01 6.65
N HIS A 152 -5.43 15.53 7.69
CA HIS A 152 -5.27 14.17 8.18
C HIS A 152 -5.52 13.12 7.08
N ARG A 153 -6.50 13.36 6.21
CA ARG A 153 -6.76 12.49 5.05
C ARG A 153 -5.62 12.49 4.04
N ASN A 154 -4.96 13.63 3.85
CA ASN A 154 -3.76 13.72 3.02
C ASN A 154 -2.60 12.89 3.62
N CYS A 155 -2.44 12.88 4.94
CA CYS A 155 -1.47 12.00 5.61
C CYS A 155 -1.82 10.51 5.42
N ILE A 156 -3.11 10.15 5.46
CA ILE A 156 -3.56 8.78 5.23
C ILE A 156 -3.21 8.34 3.79
N THR A 157 -3.51 9.14 2.78
CA THR A 157 -3.19 8.81 1.38
C THR A 157 -1.70 8.70 1.16
N TRP A 158 -0.91 9.61 1.74
CA TRP A 158 0.56 9.52 1.73
C TRP A 158 1.06 8.21 2.35
N PHE A 159 0.55 7.84 3.53
CA PHE A 159 0.92 6.59 4.19
C PHE A 159 0.55 5.36 3.36
N LEU A 160 -0.63 5.34 2.74
CA LEU A 160 -1.05 4.26 1.85
C LEU A 160 -0.14 4.14 0.63
N ASN A 161 0.21 5.26 -0.02
CA ASN A 161 1.14 5.29 -1.15
C ASN A 161 2.52 4.77 -0.75
N LYS A 162 3.02 5.17 0.43
CA LYS A 162 4.28 4.66 0.98
C LYS A 162 4.23 3.13 1.19
N LYS A 163 3.15 2.60 1.77
CA LYS A 163 2.98 1.16 1.95
C LYS A 163 2.82 0.40 0.63
N LEU A 164 2.13 0.98 -0.35
CA LEU A 164 2.00 0.39 -1.68
C LEU A 164 3.35 0.34 -2.39
N LYS A 165 4.18 1.38 -2.26
CA LYS A 165 5.55 1.41 -2.77
C LYS A 165 6.40 0.29 -2.15
N ASP A 166 6.35 0.12 -0.83
CA ASP A 166 7.07 -0.98 -0.14
C ASP A 166 6.70 -2.35 -0.73
N VAL A 167 5.41 -2.62 -0.96
CA VAL A 167 4.94 -3.90 -1.54
C VAL A 167 5.34 -4.03 -3.00
N SER A 168 5.24 -2.94 -3.77
CA SER A 168 5.67 -2.92 -5.17
C SER A 168 7.16 -3.19 -5.33
N LEU A 169 8.00 -2.78 -4.36
CA LEU A 169 9.44 -3.09 -4.36
C LEU A 169 9.69 -4.58 -4.12
N ILE A 170 8.97 -5.21 -3.18
CA ILE A 170 9.11 -6.66 -2.93
C ILE A 170 8.76 -7.45 -4.19
N HIS A 171 7.65 -7.10 -4.85
CA HIS A 171 7.23 -7.75 -6.08
C HIS A 171 8.24 -7.57 -7.23
N GLU A 172 8.76 -6.36 -7.41
CA GLU A 172 9.80 -6.08 -8.41
C GLU A 172 11.08 -6.90 -8.15
N GLN A 173 11.54 -6.96 -6.90
CA GLN A 173 12.73 -7.74 -6.53
C GLN A 173 12.55 -9.21 -6.88
N GLN A 174 11.38 -9.79 -6.59
CA GLN A 174 11.08 -11.18 -6.93
C GLN A 174 11.12 -11.41 -8.45
N GLN A 175 10.56 -10.49 -9.25
CA GLN A 175 10.60 -10.59 -10.71
C GLN A 175 12.00 -10.41 -11.30
N ARG A 176 12.81 -9.50 -10.74
CA ARG A 176 14.21 -9.32 -11.15
C ARG A 176 15.02 -10.60 -10.91
N ILE A 177 14.86 -11.21 -9.74
CA ILE A 177 15.55 -12.46 -9.42
C ILE A 177 15.10 -13.58 -10.36
N LYS A 178 13.80 -13.68 -10.66
CA LYS A 178 13.27 -14.64 -11.65
C LYS A 178 13.93 -14.44 -13.04
N LEU A 179 13.98 -13.20 -13.52
CA LEU A 179 14.63 -12.83 -14.78
C LEU A 179 16.12 -13.21 -14.79
N GLN A 180 16.83 -12.95 -13.69
CA GLN A 180 18.24 -13.34 -13.55
C GLN A 180 18.42 -14.86 -13.66
N HIS A 181 17.61 -15.64 -12.94
CA HIS A 181 17.68 -17.10 -13.02
C HIS A 181 17.36 -17.64 -14.43
N GLN A 182 16.45 -17.02 -15.17
CA GLN A 182 16.14 -17.42 -16.56
C GLN A 182 17.31 -17.13 -17.50
N ILE A 183 17.96 -15.99 -17.34
CA ILE A 183 19.17 -15.65 -18.09
C ILE A 183 20.32 -16.60 -17.72
N GLU A 184 20.50 -16.90 -16.43
CA GLU A 184 21.53 -17.83 -15.97
C GLU A 184 21.30 -19.25 -16.45
N LYS A 185 20.05 -19.73 -16.44
CA LYS A 185 19.67 -21.04 -17.03
C LYS A 185 20.03 -21.10 -18.51
N ASN A 186 19.68 -20.06 -19.27
CA ASN A 186 20.02 -19.98 -20.69
C ASN A 186 21.56 -20.02 -20.90
N LYS A 187 22.32 -19.22 -20.14
CA LYS A 187 23.79 -19.25 -20.17
C LYS A 187 24.36 -20.64 -19.85
N ARG A 188 23.82 -21.33 -18.83
CA ARG A 188 24.26 -22.68 -18.46
C ARG A 188 24.04 -23.68 -19.61
N ILE A 189 22.89 -23.62 -20.29
CA ILE A 189 22.57 -24.51 -21.42
C ILE A 189 23.47 -24.22 -22.62
N ILE A 190 23.71 -22.95 -22.95
CA ILE A 190 24.66 -22.58 -24.01
C ILE A 190 26.07 -23.09 -23.67
N ASN A 191 26.51 -22.89 -22.43
CA ASN A 191 27.82 -23.36 -21.99
C ASN A 191 27.92 -24.90 -21.99
N SER A 192 26.88 -25.63 -21.57
CA SER A 192 26.87 -27.09 -21.65
C SER A 192 26.87 -27.59 -23.10
N ALA A 193 26.11 -26.96 -23.99
CA ALA A 193 26.13 -27.26 -25.42
C ALA A 193 27.51 -27.01 -26.03
N ASN A 194 28.16 -25.91 -25.65
CA ASN A 194 29.54 -25.62 -26.07
C ASN A 194 30.52 -26.69 -25.56
N ILE A 195 30.43 -27.10 -24.28
CA ILE A 195 31.29 -28.16 -23.72
C ILE A 195 31.06 -29.50 -24.44
N LEU A 196 29.80 -29.87 -24.70
CA LEU A 196 29.44 -31.08 -25.45
C LEU A 196 30.00 -31.02 -26.88
N SER A 197 29.92 -29.88 -27.56
CA SER A 197 30.50 -29.70 -28.89
C SER A 197 32.04 -29.81 -28.90
N ILE A 198 32.72 -29.28 -27.88
CA ILE A 198 34.18 -29.39 -27.71
C ILE A 198 34.59 -30.84 -27.44
N GLN A 199 33.80 -31.56 -26.64
CA GLN A 199 34.05 -32.96 -26.29
C GLN A 199 33.78 -33.89 -27.48
N ALA A 200 32.73 -33.61 -28.27
CA ALA A 200 32.45 -34.28 -29.53
C ALA A 200 33.58 -34.05 -30.56
N ASN A 201 34.15 -32.84 -30.64
CA ASN A 201 35.26 -32.55 -31.55
C ASN A 201 36.55 -33.29 -31.15
N LYS A 202 36.82 -33.46 -29.84
CA LYS A 202 37.92 -34.30 -29.33
C LYS A 202 37.70 -35.78 -29.65
N GLN A 203 36.51 -36.31 -29.40
CA GLN A 203 36.17 -37.70 -29.77
C GLN A 203 36.21 -37.92 -31.29
N SER A 204 35.87 -36.90 -32.09
CA SER A 204 35.98 -36.95 -33.55
C SER A 204 37.44 -37.01 -34.00
N GLN A 205 38.36 -36.30 -33.34
CA GLN A 205 39.80 -36.40 -33.61
C GLN A 205 40.37 -37.77 -33.26
N ASP A 206 39.91 -38.41 -32.17
CA ASP A 206 40.32 -39.77 -31.80
C ASP A 206 39.66 -40.86 -32.68
N ALA A 207 38.43 -40.62 -33.17
CA ALA A 207 37.69 -41.54 -34.05
C ALA A 207 38.12 -41.49 -35.53
N LEU A 208 38.70 -40.38 -35.99
CA LEU A 208 39.27 -40.27 -37.35
C LEU A 208 40.40 -41.28 -37.61
N ILE A 209 41.02 -41.83 -36.55
CA ILE A 209 42.06 -42.87 -36.67
C ILE A 209 41.45 -44.28 -36.80
N PHE A 210 40.18 -44.52 -36.43
CA PHE A 210 39.65 -45.89 -36.34
C PHE A 210 38.34 -46.19 -37.07
N ASN A 211 37.55 -45.24 -37.59
CA ASN A 211 36.30 -45.62 -38.24
C ASN A 211 35.84 -44.67 -39.36
N LEU A 212 36.24 -44.98 -40.60
CA LEU A 212 35.71 -44.38 -41.83
C LEU A 212 34.35 -44.98 -42.27
N ASN A 213 33.70 -45.83 -41.45
CA ASN A 213 32.49 -46.55 -41.84
C ASN A 213 31.41 -46.54 -40.76
N THR A 214 30.88 -45.37 -40.44
CA THR A 214 29.49 -45.25 -40.00
C THR A 214 28.91 -43.98 -40.60
N ASN A 215 28.44 -44.09 -41.85
CA ASN A 215 27.39 -43.19 -42.32
C ASN A 215 26.29 -43.22 -41.26
N LEU A 216 25.97 -42.06 -40.66
CA LEU A 216 24.98 -41.94 -39.60
C LEU A 216 23.74 -42.76 -39.96
N SER A 217 23.30 -43.64 -39.04
CA SER A 217 22.05 -44.38 -39.23
C SER A 217 20.93 -43.37 -39.44
N LYS A 218 19.99 -43.65 -40.35
CA LYS A 218 18.81 -42.78 -40.61
C LYS A 218 18.06 -42.42 -39.31
N GLU A 219 18.10 -43.31 -38.33
CA GLU A 219 17.54 -43.13 -36.99
C GLU A 219 18.30 -42.09 -36.15
N GLN A 220 19.64 -42.03 -36.25
CA GLN A 220 20.45 -41.02 -35.56
C GLN A 220 20.24 -39.61 -36.15
N ILE A 221 20.08 -39.52 -37.47
CA ILE A 221 19.75 -38.25 -38.15
C ILE A 221 18.37 -37.75 -37.70
N GLN A 222 17.39 -38.65 -37.62
CA GLN A 222 16.05 -38.31 -37.12
C GLN A 222 16.10 -37.83 -35.66
N VAL A 223 16.91 -38.48 -34.80
CA VAL A 223 17.10 -38.03 -33.41
C VAL A 223 17.76 -36.65 -33.34
N LEU A 224 18.79 -36.39 -34.14
CA LEU A 224 19.44 -35.08 -34.21
C LEU A 224 18.50 -33.98 -34.71
N ASP A 225 17.67 -34.28 -35.71
CA ASP A 225 16.65 -33.35 -36.20
C ASP A 225 15.60 -33.06 -35.12
N THR A 226 15.19 -34.08 -34.36
CA THR A 226 14.27 -33.87 -33.22
C THR A 226 14.91 -33.07 -32.09
N GLU A 227 16.16 -33.36 -31.71
CA GLU A 227 16.89 -32.63 -30.67
C GLU A 227 17.11 -31.16 -31.04
N ASN A 228 17.47 -30.88 -32.30
CA ASN A 228 17.59 -29.52 -32.80
C ASN A 228 16.26 -28.76 -32.66
N ASN A 229 15.16 -29.38 -33.09
CA ASN A 229 13.83 -28.77 -32.98
C ASN A 229 13.44 -28.49 -31.53
N GLU A 230 13.69 -29.42 -30.60
CA GLU A 230 13.45 -29.22 -29.16
C GLU A 230 14.26 -28.06 -28.60
N ILE A 231 15.53 -27.92 -28.99
CA ILE A 231 16.40 -26.80 -28.58
C ILE A 231 15.84 -25.48 -29.11
N TYR A 232 15.40 -25.42 -30.37
CA TYR A 232 14.78 -24.21 -30.93
C TYR A 232 13.50 -23.81 -30.19
N GLU A 233 12.62 -24.77 -29.92
CA GLU A 233 11.40 -24.52 -29.15
C GLU A 233 11.71 -24.03 -27.73
N TYR A 234 12.71 -24.62 -27.08
CA TYR A 234 13.17 -24.19 -25.77
C TYR A 234 13.69 -22.74 -25.77
N PHE A 235 14.51 -22.37 -26.76
CA PHE A 235 15.02 -21.02 -26.91
C PHE A 235 13.90 -20.02 -27.15
N GLN A 236 12.97 -20.34 -28.05
CA GLN A 236 11.82 -19.49 -28.35
C GLN A 236 10.96 -19.26 -27.10
N SER A 237 10.63 -20.34 -26.38
CA SER A 237 9.88 -20.27 -25.11
C SER A 237 10.60 -19.42 -24.07
N THR A 238 11.92 -19.59 -23.92
CA THR A 238 12.73 -18.80 -22.98
C THR A 238 12.73 -17.32 -23.34
N LEU A 239 12.84 -16.98 -24.63
CA LEU A 239 12.79 -15.58 -25.09
C LEU A 239 11.43 -14.95 -24.80
N ASP A 240 10.35 -15.68 -25.04
CA ASP A 240 8.99 -15.18 -24.78
C ASP A 240 8.74 -14.98 -23.28
N GLN A 241 9.27 -15.86 -22.43
CA GLN A 241 9.26 -15.68 -20.97
C GLN A 241 10.06 -14.44 -20.54
N VAL A 242 11.27 -14.25 -21.06
CA VAL A 242 12.10 -13.07 -20.73
C VAL A 242 11.41 -11.79 -21.17
N ARG A 243 10.83 -11.75 -22.38
CA ARG A 243 10.05 -10.60 -22.88
C ARG A 243 8.84 -10.30 -21.99
N SER A 244 8.11 -11.33 -21.57
CA SER A 244 6.97 -11.19 -20.65
C SER A 244 7.40 -10.58 -19.31
N VAL A 245 8.48 -11.09 -18.71
CA VAL A 245 9.01 -10.56 -17.45
C VAL A 245 9.57 -9.14 -17.62
N GLN A 246 10.24 -8.83 -18.72
CA GLN A 246 10.72 -7.47 -19.01
C GLN A 246 9.59 -6.45 -19.15
N LYS A 247 8.54 -6.80 -19.92
CA LYS A 247 7.33 -5.97 -20.03
C LYS A 247 6.71 -5.75 -18.65
N SER A 248 6.59 -6.82 -17.88
CA SER A 248 6.08 -6.78 -16.52
C SER A 248 6.88 -5.83 -15.62
N LEU A 249 8.20 -5.95 -15.65
CA LEU A 249 9.12 -5.17 -14.84
C LEU A 249 9.09 -3.69 -15.23
N SER A 250 8.98 -3.39 -16.53
CA SER A 250 8.82 -2.04 -17.06
C SER A 250 7.52 -1.37 -16.58
N GLU A 251 6.40 -2.11 -16.56
CA GLU A 251 5.15 -1.57 -16.02
C GLU A 251 5.23 -1.28 -14.52
N ILE A 252 5.88 -2.17 -13.75
CA ILE A 252 6.04 -2.00 -12.30
C ILE A 252 6.98 -0.84 -11.99
N SER A 253 8.10 -0.71 -12.71
CA SER A 253 9.02 0.40 -12.51
C SER A 253 8.37 1.75 -12.85
N LYS A 254 7.49 1.80 -13.87
CA LYS A 254 6.65 2.97 -14.13
C LYS A 254 5.75 3.31 -12.94
N ILE A 255 5.05 2.32 -12.38
CA ILE A 255 4.21 2.55 -11.19
C ILE A 255 5.04 3.03 -10.00
N GLN A 256 6.22 2.48 -9.79
CA GLN A 256 7.10 2.87 -8.69
C GLN A 256 7.66 4.27 -8.83
N THR A 257 8.06 4.68 -10.05
CA THR A 257 8.54 6.05 -10.30
C THR A 257 7.41 7.05 -10.12
N GLU A 258 6.21 6.74 -10.61
CA GLU A 258 5.00 7.53 -10.36
C GLU A 258 4.70 7.63 -8.85
N LEU A 259 4.78 6.52 -8.09
CA LEU A 259 4.60 6.54 -6.63
C LEU A 259 5.69 7.34 -5.92
N ALA A 260 6.95 7.22 -6.35
CA ALA A 260 8.06 7.95 -5.73
C ALA A 260 7.91 9.46 -5.92
N SER A 261 7.63 9.91 -7.15
CA SER A 261 7.37 11.30 -7.45
C SER A 261 6.16 11.83 -6.65
N HIS A 262 5.08 11.07 -6.59
CA HIS A 262 3.88 11.48 -5.86
C HIS A 262 4.09 11.56 -4.33
N ILE A 263 4.85 10.62 -3.76
CA ILE A 263 5.23 10.65 -2.33
C ILE A 263 6.12 11.85 -2.01
N GLU A 264 7.01 12.22 -2.93
CA GLU A 264 7.89 13.38 -2.79
C GLU A 264 7.10 14.69 -2.82
N GLU A 265 6.20 14.85 -3.79
CA GLU A 265 5.27 15.98 -3.85
C GLU A 265 4.45 16.11 -2.55
N GLN A 266 3.95 15.00 -2.02
CA GLN A 266 3.15 14.95 -0.79
C GLN A 266 3.99 15.08 0.51
N SER A 267 5.29 14.77 0.48
CA SER A 267 6.21 14.84 1.64
C SER A 267 6.34 16.27 2.16
N TYR A 268 6.48 17.23 1.25
CA TYR A 268 6.55 18.65 1.57
C TYR A 268 5.30 19.12 2.34
N ILE A 269 4.10 18.70 1.89
CA ILE A 269 2.84 19.04 2.54
C ILE A 269 2.75 18.42 3.94
N THR A 270 3.21 17.17 4.10
CA THR A 270 3.16 16.45 5.38
C THR A 270 4.12 17.04 6.42
N ASN A 271 5.31 17.49 6.01
CA ASN A 271 6.26 18.14 6.91
C ASN A 271 5.78 19.53 7.32
N LYS A 272 5.25 20.32 6.38
CA LYS A 272 4.63 21.62 6.69
C LYS A 272 3.46 21.47 7.66
N LEU A 273 2.68 20.40 7.51
CA LEU A 273 1.58 20.06 8.39
C LEU A 273 2.03 19.76 9.83
N HIS A 274 3.17 19.13 10.04
CA HIS A 274 3.66 18.86 11.38
C HIS A 274 3.78 20.14 12.21
N GLU A 275 4.34 21.19 11.61
CA GLU A 275 4.48 22.51 12.21
C GLU A 275 3.11 23.19 12.42
N GLU A 276 2.23 23.14 11.43
CA GLU A 276 0.91 23.79 11.49
C GLU A 276 -0.04 23.11 12.50
N VAL A 277 0.04 21.79 12.66
CA VAL A 277 -0.76 21.04 13.66
C VAL A 277 -0.32 21.38 15.09
N LEU A 278 0.97 21.57 15.34
CA LEU A 278 1.44 21.99 16.66
C LEU A 278 0.88 23.37 17.03
N TYR A 279 0.99 24.33 16.10
CA TYR A 279 0.47 25.68 16.30
C TYR A 279 -1.06 25.72 16.43
N THR A 280 -1.79 25.01 15.57
CA THR A 280 -3.25 24.99 15.62
C THR A 280 -3.80 24.22 16.82
N SER A 281 -3.10 23.17 17.28
CA SER A 281 -3.45 22.46 18.53
C SER A 281 -3.37 23.40 19.73
N GLU A 282 -2.34 24.25 19.78
CA GLU A 282 -2.19 25.26 20.81
C GLU A 282 -3.31 26.32 20.76
N LEU A 283 -3.68 26.78 19.56
CA LEU A 283 -4.81 27.69 19.35
C LEU A 283 -6.16 27.07 19.71
N ILE A 284 -6.39 25.79 19.41
CA ILE A 284 -7.64 25.09 19.79
C ILE A 284 -7.69 24.89 21.30
N LYS A 285 -6.57 24.53 21.93
CA LYS A 285 -6.47 24.35 23.38
C LYS A 285 -6.77 25.66 24.10
N SER A 286 -6.14 26.76 23.71
CA SER A 286 -6.39 28.10 24.25
C SER A 286 -7.81 28.62 23.92
N GLY A 287 -8.33 28.37 22.72
CA GLY A 287 -9.71 28.71 22.37
C GLY A 287 -10.73 27.94 23.21
N SER A 288 -10.48 26.67 23.52
CA SER A 288 -11.38 25.86 24.36
C SER A 288 -11.40 26.33 25.82
N THR A 289 -10.26 26.75 26.36
CA THR A 289 -10.19 27.33 27.70
C THR A 289 -10.91 28.67 27.72
N GLN A 290 -10.72 29.52 26.71
CA GLN A 290 -11.46 30.78 26.56
C GLN A 290 -12.98 30.57 26.48
N LEU A 291 -13.47 29.53 25.78
CA LEU A 291 -14.90 29.19 25.74
C LEU A 291 -15.43 28.74 27.12
N ILE A 292 -14.63 28.00 27.89
CA ILE A 292 -14.99 27.60 29.26
C ILE A 292 -15.02 28.83 30.19
N HIS A 293 -14.04 29.72 30.06
CA HIS A 293 -13.98 30.97 30.82
C HIS A 293 -15.16 31.90 30.47
N THR A 294 -15.48 32.09 29.19
CA THR A 294 -16.61 32.94 28.75
C THR A 294 -17.97 32.35 29.13
N LYS A 295 -18.15 31.02 29.11
CA LYS A 295 -19.38 30.37 29.59
C LYS A 295 -19.63 30.62 31.08
N LYS A 296 -18.56 30.67 31.91
CA LYS A 296 -18.67 31.04 33.33
C LYS A 296 -19.05 32.52 33.51
N ILE A 297 -18.45 33.40 32.71
CA ILE A 297 -18.69 34.85 32.76
C ILE A 297 -20.14 35.19 32.34
N ASN A 298 -20.72 34.49 31.36
CA ASN A 298 -22.07 34.82 30.89
C ASN A 298 -23.14 34.54 31.97
N LYS A 299 -23.02 33.44 32.73
CA LYS A 299 -23.96 33.08 33.81
C LYS A 299 -23.88 34.04 35.01
N THR A 300 -22.71 34.60 35.30
CA THR A 300 -22.53 35.60 36.37
C THR A 300 -22.98 36.98 35.91
N SER A 301 -22.68 37.35 34.66
CA SER A 301 -23.05 38.65 34.08
C SER A 301 -24.58 38.82 33.94
N SER A 302 -25.32 37.81 33.47
CA SER A 302 -26.79 37.91 33.40
C SER A 302 -27.44 38.09 34.78
N ARG A 303 -26.90 37.44 35.82
CA ARG A 303 -27.42 37.59 37.19
C ARG A 303 -27.12 38.98 37.75
N PHE A 304 -25.93 39.51 37.48
CA PHE A 304 -25.58 40.87 37.87
C PHE A 304 -26.50 41.90 37.19
N ILE A 305 -26.76 41.75 35.89
CA ILE A 305 -27.68 42.64 35.15
C ILE A 305 -29.10 42.62 35.74
N THR A 306 -29.60 41.45 36.14
CA THR A 306 -30.94 41.34 36.74
C THR A 306 -31.04 42.01 38.11
N TRP A 307 -30.00 41.86 38.95
CA TRP A 307 -29.94 42.53 40.25
C TRP A 307 -29.78 44.04 40.11
N PHE A 308 -28.94 44.48 39.16
CA PHE A 308 -28.75 45.89 38.86
C PHE A 308 -30.06 46.57 38.41
N LEU A 309 -30.82 45.92 37.52
CA LEU A 309 -32.13 46.43 37.07
C LEU A 309 -33.15 46.50 38.22
N LEU A 310 -33.20 45.49 39.09
CA LEU A 310 -34.08 45.49 40.26
C LEU A 310 -33.76 46.64 41.22
N ILE A 311 -32.48 46.84 41.52
CA ILE A 311 -32.02 47.92 42.41
C ILE A 311 -32.30 49.29 41.78
N SER A 312 -32.00 49.46 40.49
CA SER A 312 -32.29 50.69 39.75
C SER A 312 -33.80 51.00 39.72
N SER A 313 -34.65 49.99 39.57
CA SER A 313 -36.11 50.13 39.60
C SER A 313 -36.60 50.53 41.00
N SER A 314 -36.04 49.95 42.07
CA SER A 314 -36.38 50.33 43.45
C SER A 314 -35.93 51.75 43.79
N ILE A 315 -34.77 52.19 43.28
CA ILE A 315 -34.29 53.57 43.47
C ILE A 315 -35.26 54.56 42.81
N LEU A 316 -35.71 54.28 41.58
CA LEU A 316 -36.69 55.13 40.88
C LEU A 316 -38.00 55.24 41.66
N LEU A 317 -38.48 54.14 42.24
CA LEU A 317 -39.72 54.12 43.01
C LEU A 317 -39.61 54.89 44.34
N LEU A 318 -38.45 54.83 45.02
CA LEU A 318 -38.18 55.65 46.21
C LEU A 318 -38.06 57.14 45.87
N LEU A 319 -37.51 57.48 44.70
CA LEU A 319 -37.41 58.86 44.25
C LEU A 319 -38.78 59.45 43.93
N ASP A 320 -39.65 58.65 43.30
CA ASP A 320 -41.03 59.04 42.98
C ASP A 320 -41.92 59.17 44.22
N TRP A 321 -41.67 58.37 45.26
CA TRP A 321 -42.40 58.47 46.53
C TRP A 321 -41.99 59.69 47.39
N TYR A 322 -40.76 60.16 47.23
CA TYR A 322 -40.23 61.29 48.02
C TYR A 322 -40.59 62.66 47.43
N ASN A 323 -40.97 62.72 46.16
CA ASN A 323 -41.34 63.94 45.43
C ASN A 323 -42.85 64.24 45.55
#